data_AF-A0A090WQ73-F1
#
_entry.id   AF-A0A090WQ73-F1
#
_cell.length_a   1.000
_cell.length_b   1.000
_cell.length_c   1.000
_cell.angle_alpha   90.00
_cell.angle_beta   90.00
_cell.angle_gamma   90.00
#
_symmetry.space_group_name_H-M   'P 1'
#
loop_
_entity.id
_entity.type
_entity.pdbx_description
1 polymer ?
#
loop_
_entity_poly.entity_id
_entity_poly.type
_entity_poly.pdbx_seq_one_letter_code
_entity_poly.pdbx_strand_id
1 'polypeptide(L)'
;MALSAFFLMFFLLQHFAINMLSVFSPDTFNEVSHFMGTNPLVQFALQPVLIFGVVFHFVMGFILELKNKKANGVNYAKNNGAANSSWMSRNMIWSGVAF
;
A
#
# COMPACT_ATOMS: atom_id res chain seq x y z
N MET A 1 11.99 0.75 2.63
CA MET A 1 10.83 1.37 1.93
C MET A 1 9.82 2.01 2.90
N ALA A 2 10.24 2.53 4.06
CA ALA A 2 9.29 3.07 5.05
C ALA A 2 8.56 4.32 4.53
N LEU A 3 9.27 5.22 3.84
CA LEU A 3 8.70 6.45 3.31
C LEU A 3 7.58 6.19 2.29
N SER A 4 7.81 5.29 1.32
CA SER A 4 6.78 4.91 0.34
C SER A 4 5.58 4.21 0.99
N ALA A 5 5.80 3.38 2.01
CA ALA A 5 4.70 2.70 2.71
C ALA A 5 3.83 3.71 3.45
N PHE A 6 4.47 4.69 4.09
CA PHE A 6 3.81 5.75 4.82
C PHE A 6 3.00 6.66 3.89
N PHE A 7 3.54 7.00 2.72
CA PHE A 7 2.79 7.71 1.67
C PHE A 7 1.53 6.94 1.25
N LEU A 8 1.66 5.64 0.94
CA LEU A 8 0.52 4.80 0.53
C LEU A 8 -0.51 4.64 1.65
N MET A 9 -0.08 4.61 2.92
CA MET A 9 -1.00 4.59 4.06
C MET A 9 -1.87 5.84 4.13
N PHE A 10 -1.29 7.04 3.95
CA PHE A 10 -2.08 8.27 3.88
C PHE A 10 -3.05 8.29 2.71
N PHE A 11 -2.60 7.82 1.54
CA PHE A 11 -3.45 7.69 0.37
C PHE A 11 -4.66 6.78 0.64
N LEU A 12 -4.43 5.62 1.25
CA LEU A 12 -5.49 4.69 1.62
C LEU A 12 -6.44 5.28 2.67
N LEU A 13 -5.92 6.00 3.66
CA LEU A 13 -6.74 6.67 4.67
C LEU A 13 -7.61 7.76 4.04
N GLN A 14 -7.05 8.58 3.15
CA GLN A 14 -7.80 9.57 2.38
C GLN A 14 -8.89 8.89 1.52
N HIS A 15 -8.53 7.83 0.79
CA HIS A 15 -9.48 7.08 -0.03
C HIS A 15 -10.63 6.54 0.81
N PHE A 16 -10.31 5.91 1.93
CA PHE A 16 -11.31 5.40 2.86
C PHE A 16 -12.21 6.52 3.40
N ALA A 17 -11.64 7.65 3.84
CA ALA A 17 -12.39 8.77 4.38
C ALA A 17 -13.39 9.34 3.36
N ILE A 18 -12.98 9.52 2.10
CA ILE A 18 -13.87 9.98 1.03
C ILE A 18 -14.97 8.96 0.77
N ASN A 19 -14.63 7.67 0.65
CA ASN A 19 -15.63 6.61 0.45
C ASN A 19 -16.62 6.52 1.61
N MET A 20 -16.18 6.76 2.85
CA MET A 20 -17.08 6.78 4.01
C MET A 20 -18.15 7.88 3.93
N LEU A 21 -17.92 8.97 3.20
CA LEU A 21 -18.95 10.00 2.97
C LEU A 21 -20.20 9.41 2.32
N SER A 22 -20.05 8.36 1.49
CA SER A 22 -21.18 7.69 0.84
C SER A 22 -22.19 7.08 1.83
N VAL A 23 -21.73 6.73 3.04
CA VAL A 23 -22.57 6.19 4.11
C VAL A 23 -23.43 7.29 4.77
N PHE A 24 -22.94 8.53 4.79
CA PHE A 24 -23.60 9.66 5.44
C PHE A 24 -24.47 10.48 4.49
N SER A 25 -23.95 10.77 3.29
CA SER A 25 -24.60 11.63 2.30
C SER A 25 -24.12 11.31 0.88
N PRO A 26 -25.02 10.85 0.00
CA PRO A 26 -24.70 10.67 -1.42
C PRO A 26 -24.23 11.96 -2.10
N ASP A 27 -24.86 13.10 -1.76
CA ASP A 27 -24.54 14.39 -2.40
C ASP A 27 -23.11 14.85 -2.04
N THR A 28 -22.73 14.74 -0.76
CA THR A 28 -21.39 15.12 -0.30
C THR A 28 -20.32 14.19 -0.90
N PHE A 29 -20.60 12.90 -0.99
CA PHE A 29 -19.71 11.94 -1.65
C PHE A 29 -19.52 12.29 -3.13
N ASN A 30 -20.60 12.58 -3.85
CA ASN A 30 -20.55 12.90 -5.28
C ASN A 30 -19.81 14.21 -5.55
N GLU A 31 -20.04 15.25 -4.73
CA GLU A 31 -19.34 16.53 -4.87
C GLU A 31 -17.83 16.38 -4.68
N VAL A 32 -17.40 15.71 -3.60
CA VAL A 32 -15.98 15.50 -3.30
C VAL A 32 -15.34 14.57 -4.34
N SER A 33 -16.05 13.54 -4.79
CA SER A 33 -15.57 12.62 -5.84
C SER A 33 -15.42 13.34 -7.17
N HIS A 34 -16.36 14.22 -7.53
CA HIS A 34 -16.27 15.04 -8.73
C HIS A 34 -15.05 15.97 -8.65
N PHE A 35 -14.83 16.65 -7.51
CA PHE A 35 -13.64 17.48 -7.32
C PHE A 35 -12.34 16.69 -7.50
N MET A 36 -12.22 15.50 -6.89
CA MET A 36 -11.04 14.65 -7.05
C MET A 36 -10.86 14.16 -8.50
N GLY A 37 -11.97 13.95 -9.22
CA GLY A 37 -12.00 13.52 -10.62
C GLY A 37 -11.68 14.61 -11.64
N THR A 38 -12.02 15.87 -11.37
CA THR A 38 -11.90 16.96 -12.34
C THR A 38 -10.79 17.95 -12.05
N ASN A 39 -10.22 17.95 -10.84
CA ASN A 39 -9.16 18.88 -10.49
C ASN A 39 -7.86 18.53 -11.24
N PRO A 40 -7.32 19.43 -12.09
CA PRO A 40 -6.13 19.15 -12.88
C PRO A 40 -4.88 18.85 -12.04
N LEU A 41 -4.75 19.44 -10.84
CA LEU A 41 -3.63 19.15 -9.96
C LEU A 41 -3.70 17.72 -9.41
N VAL A 42 -4.90 17.25 -9.06
CA VAL A 42 -5.09 15.88 -8.59
C VAL A 42 -4.81 14.88 -9.72
N GLN A 43 -5.36 15.14 -10.91
CA GLN A 43 -5.23 14.25 -12.09
C GLN A 43 -3.83 14.24 -12.70
N PHE A 44 -3.17 15.39 -12.83
CA PHE A 44 -1.91 15.49 -13.58
C PHE A 44 -0.65 15.57 -12.70
N ALA A 45 -0.77 15.88 -11.40
CA ALA A 45 0.37 15.85 -10.49
C ALA A 45 0.27 14.69 -9.49
N LEU A 46 -0.81 14.62 -8.71
CA LEU A 46 -0.90 13.64 -7.63
C LEU A 46 -1.09 12.21 -8.14
N GLN A 47 -1.86 12.00 -9.20
CA GLN A 47 -2.09 10.66 -9.76
C GLN A 47 -0.80 10.05 -10.36
N PRO A 48 0.04 10.76 -11.15
CA PRO A 48 1.34 10.22 -11.55
C PRO A 48 2.27 9.92 -10.38
N VAL A 49 2.30 10.79 -9.35
CA VAL A 49 3.08 10.56 -8.13
C VAL A 49 2.61 9.31 -7.40
N LEU A 50 1.31 9.09 -7.31
CA LEU A 50 0.72 7.89 -6.74
C LEU A 50 1.11 6.64 -7.52
N ILE A 51 0.94 6.66 -8.85
CA ILE A 51 1.30 5.53 -9.72
C ILE A 51 2.76 5.16 -9.50
N PHE A 52 3.65 6.16 -9.52
CA PHE A 52 5.06 5.96 -9.24
C PHE A 52 5.28 5.38 -7.84
N GLY A 53 4.64 5.94 -6.81
CA GLY A 53 4.76 5.50 -5.43
C GLY A 53 4.34 4.04 -5.24
N VAL A 54 3.23 3.63 -5.84
CA VAL A 54 2.75 2.24 -5.83
C VAL A 54 3.76 1.33 -6.53
N VAL A 55 4.09 1.61 -7.79
CA VAL A 55 5.01 0.77 -8.58
C VAL A 55 6.36 0.63 -7.87
N PHE A 56 6.93 1.73 -7.40
CA PHE A 56 8.19 1.73 -6.66
C PHE A 56 8.09 0.91 -5.37
N HIS A 57 7.01 1.08 -4.61
CA HIS A 57 6.78 0.35 -3.36
C HIS A 57 6.77 -1.17 -3.57
N PHE A 58 5.99 -1.63 -4.54
CA PHE A 58 5.83 -3.04 -4.86
C PHE A 58 7.12 -3.66 -5.40
N VAL A 59 7.74 -3.04 -6.41
CA VAL A 59 8.96 -3.57 -7.04
C VAL A 59 10.08 -3.75 -6.00
N MET A 60 10.33 -2.73 -5.19
CA MET A 60 11.36 -2.82 -4.15
C MET A 60 10.96 -3.79 -3.03
N GLY A 61 9.67 -3.91 -2.70
CA GLY A 61 9.17 -4.92 -1.77
C GLY A 61 9.52 -6.34 -2.22
N PHE A 62 9.23 -6.68 -3.47
CA PHE A 62 9.58 -7.98 -4.05
C PHE A 62 11.08 -8.21 -4.13
N ILE A 63 11.86 -7.19 -4.54
CA ILE A 63 13.32 -7.30 -4.59
C ILE A 63 13.90 -7.59 -3.19
N LEU A 64 13.42 -6.90 -2.16
CA LEU A 64 13.88 -7.11 -0.78
C LEU A 64 13.47 -8.49 -0.26
N GLU A 65 12.26 -8.95 -0.57
CA GLU A 65 11.81 -10.29 -0.18
C GLU A 65 12.72 -11.39 -0.79
N LEU A 66 13.01 -11.29 -2.09
CA LEU A 66 13.91 -12.23 -2.77
C LEU A 66 15.33 -12.19 -2.19
N LYS A 67 15.84 -11.00 -1.88
CA LYS A 67 17.15 -10.83 -1.23
C LYS A 67 17.17 -11.45 0.16
N ASN A 68 16.15 -11.19 0.98
CA ASN A 68 16.03 -11.74 2.34
C ASN A 68 15.94 -13.28 2.31
N LYS A 69 15.15 -13.82 1.37
CA LYS A 69 15.02 -15.27 1.18
C LYS A 69 16.35 -15.91 0.77
N LYS A 70 17.11 -15.28 -0.13
CA LYS A 70 18.44 -15.75 -0.54
C LYS A 70 19.48 -15.64 0.58
N ALA A 71 19.38 -14.62 1.45
CA ALA A 71 20.31 -14.40 2.54
C ALA A 71 20.21 -15.42 3.68
N ASN A 72 19.07 -16.12 3.84
CA ASN A 72 18.89 -17.12 4.89
C ASN A 72 19.84 -18.34 4.74
N GLY A 73 20.36 -18.62 3.55
CA GLY A 73 21.43 -19.60 3.31
C GLY A 73 21.07 -21.07 3.56
N VAL A 74 20.81 -21.45 4.81
CA VAL A 74 20.52 -22.82 5.26
C VAL A 74 19.10 -22.86 5.83
N ASN A 75 18.30 -23.85 5.42
CA ASN A 75 16.96 -24.03 5.98
C ASN A 75 17.07 -24.34 7.48
N TYR A 76 16.39 -23.55 8.31
CA TYR A 76 16.34 -23.80 9.74
C TYR A 76 15.80 -25.19 10.03
N ALA A 77 16.50 -25.96 10.89
CA ALA A 77 16.04 -27.27 11.35
C ALA A 77 14.66 -27.21 12.05
N LYS A 78 14.32 -26.04 12.62
CA LYS A 78 13.01 -25.71 13.17
C LYS A 78 12.73 -24.23 12.98
N ASN A 79 11.65 -23.88 12.28
CA ASN A 79 11.24 -22.50 12.08
C ASN A 79 10.16 -22.11 13.11
N ASN A 80 10.50 -21.28 14.11
CA ASN A 80 9.53 -20.64 14.98
C ASN A 80 9.29 -19.19 14.52
N GLY A 81 8.50 -19.02 13.46
CA GLY A 81 8.23 -17.71 12.87
C GLY A 81 7.59 -16.71 13.85
N ALA A 82 6.86 -17.18 14.86
CA ALA A 82 6.23 -16.36 15.90
C ALA A 82 7.22 -15.71 16.86
N ALA A 83 8.43 -16.28 17.02
CA ALA A 83 9.47 -15.68 17.85
C ALA A 83 10.18 -14.50 17.18
N ASN A 84 10.14 -14.40 15.85
CA ASN A 84 10.98 -13.46 15.09
C ASN A 84 10.21 -12.39 14.30
N SER A 85 8.91 -12.58 14.06
CA SER A 85 8.12 -11.64 13.26
C SER A 85 6.63 -11.76 13.56
N SER A 86 5.88 -10.66 13.36
CA SER A 86 4.42 -10.68 13.46
C SER A 86 3.81 -11.49 12.31
N TRP A 87 2.59 -12.00 12.51
CA TRP A 87 1.87 -12.70 11.44
C TRP A 87 1.67 -11.83 10.20
N MET A 88 1.40 -10.54 10.39
CA MET A 88 1.23 -9.59 9.29
C MET A 88 2.52 -9.43 8.48
N SER A 89 3.67 -9.32 9.14
CA SER A 89 4.97 -9.22 8.46
C SER A 89 5.28 -10.48 7.64
N ARG A 90 4.94 -11.67 8.14
CA ARG A 90 5.16 -12.94 7.42
C ARG A 90 4.28 -13.09 6.18
N ASN A 91 3.08 -12.52 6.21
CA ASN A 91 2.12 -12.62 5.11
C ASN A 91 2.13 -11.40 4.19
N MET A 92 3.08 -10.48 4.38
CA MET A 92 3.14 -9.21 3.65
C MET A 92 3.19 -9.40 2.13
N ILE A 93 3.94 -10.41 1.64
CA ILE A 93 3.99 -10.68 0.20
C ILE A 93 2.67 -11.24 -0.34
N TRP A 94 1.97 -12.07 0.42
CA TRP A 94 0.68 -12.61 0.02
C TRP A 94 -0.38 -11.54 -0.02
N SER A 95 -0.42 -10.66 0.98
CA SER A 95 -1.29 -9.47 0.92
C SER A 95 -0.90 -8.58 -0.26
N GLY A 96 0.40 -8.37 -0.52
CA GLY A 96 0.84 -7.57 -1.65
C GLY A 96 0.38 -8.14 -3.00
N VAL A 97 0.47 -9.45 -3.22
CA VAL A 97 0.04 -10.06 -4.49
C VAL A 97 -1.48 -10.00 -4.69
N ALA A 98 -2.26 -9.99 -3.62
CA ALA A 98 -3.72 -9.97 -3.68
C ALA A 98 -4.33 -8.59 -3.96
N PHE A 99 -3.60 -7.50 -3.69
CA PHE A 99 -4.02 -6.12 -3.88
C PHE A 99 -3.43 -5.52 -5.15
#